data_AF-A0A964TGF7-F1
#
_entry.id   AF-A0A964TGF7-F1
#
_cell.length_a   1.000
_cell.length_b   1.000
_cell.length_c   1.000
_cell.angle_alpha   90.00
_cell.angle_beta   90.00
_cell.angle_gamma   90.00
#
_symmetry.space_group_name_H-M   'P 1'
#
loop_
_entity.id
_entity.type
_entity.pdbx_description
1 polymer ?
#
loop_
_entity_poly.entity_id
_entity_poly.type
_entity_poly.pdbx_seq_one_letter_code
_entity_poly.pdbx_strand_id
1 'polypeptide(L)' 'MTLTRPVLVLTALALAGLAYAWRARPGEIGATPSPHHPIRDAGRDQMRLKPLEWDRHDEALDETFPASDPATRY' A
#
# COMPACT_ATOMS: atom_id res chain seq x y z
N MET A 1 -18.42 50.24 5.89
CA MET A 1 -18.98 49.34 4.86
C MET A 1 -19.57 48.13 5.57
N THR A 2 -20.89 48.07 5.72
CA THR A 2 -21.55 46.97 6.47
C THR A 2 -21.64 45.75 5.57
N LEU A 3 -20.96 44.67 5.95
CA LEU A 3 -21.00 43.40 5.23
C LEU A 3 -22.40 42.80 5.37
N THR A 4 -23.17 42.79 4.28
CA THR A 4 -24.55 42.33 4.30
C THR A 4 -24.57 40.80 4.40
N ARG A 5 -25.56 40.26 5.13
CA ARG A 5 -25.78 38.80 5.27
C ARG A 5 -25.63 38.00 3.97
N PRO A 6 -26.13 38.43 2.80
CA PRO A 6 -25.90 37.70 1.55
C PRO A 6 -24.42 37.62 1.16
N VAL A 7 -23.64 38.68 1.39
CA VAL A 7 -22.19 38.69 1.10
C VAL A 7 -21.48 37.68 1.99
N LEU A 8 -21.83 37.60 3.27
CA LEU A 8 -21.29 36.61 4.20
C LEU A 8 -21.58 35.17 3.74
N VAL A 9 -22.81 34.88 3.33
CA VAL A 9 -23.20 33.54 2.84
C VAL A 9 -22.43 33.15 1.59
N LEU A 10 -22.29 34.07 0.63
CA LEU A 10 -21.53 33.83 -0.59
C LEU A 10 -20.04 33.60 -0.31
N THR A 11 -19.45 34.39 0.60
CA THR A 11 -18.05 34.19 1.00
C THR A 11 -17.85 32.85 1.72
N ALA A 12 -18.79 32.43 2.57
CA ALA A 12 -18.71 31.15 3.27
C ALA A 12 -18.82 29.97 2.29
N LEU A 13 -19.72 30.04 1.30
CA LEU A 13 -19.85 29.01 0.25
C LEU A 13 -18.59 28.93 -0.63
N ALA A 14 -18.01 30.07 -1.00
CA ALA A 14 -16.78 30.11 -1.78
C ALA A 14 -15.60 29.47 -1.03
N LEU A 15 -15.43 29.80 0.26
CA LEU A 15 -14.38 29.22 1.10
C LEU A 15 -14.59 27.73 1.35
N ALA A 16 -15.84 27.29 1.56
CA ALA A 16 -16.17 25.87 1.71
C ALA A 16 -15.88 25.07 0.43
N GLY A 17 -16.23 25.62 -0.73
CA GLY A 17 -15.91 25.02 -2.03
C GLY A 17 -14.40 24.89 -2.26
N LEU A 18 -13.64 25.95 -1.93
CA LEU A 18 -12.18 25.94 -2.03
C LEU A 18 -11.56 24.89 -1.09
N ALA A 19 -12.01 24.83 0.17
CA ALA A 19 -11.54 23.85 1.14
C ALA A 19 -11.88 22.41 0.72
N TYR A 20 -13.06 22.19 0.12
CA TYR A 20 -13.46 20.89 -0.41
C TYR A 20 -12.58 20.48 -1.60
N ALA A 21 -12.30 21.40 -2.52
CA ALA A 21 -11.41 21.15 -3.65
C ALA A 21 -9.97 20.85 -3.21
N TRP A 22 -9.46 21.51 -2.17
CA TRP A 22 -8.13 21.23 -1.61
C TRP A 22 -8.10 19.95 -0.75
N ARG A 23 -9.25 19.52 -0.22
CA ARG A 23 -9.40 18.23 0.47
C ARG A 23 -9.43 17.05 -0.49
N ALA A 24 -9.79 17.27 -1.75
CA ALA A 24 -9.66 16.28 -2.80
C ALA A 24 -8.17 16.03 -3.09
N ARG A 25 -7.52 15.22 -2.24
CA ARG A 25 -6.37 14.43 -2.68
C ARG A 25 -6.93 13.53 -3.77
N PRO A 26 -6.48 13.61 -5.04
CA PRO A 26 -6.74 12.52 -5.96
C PRO A 26 -6.10 11.28 -5.32
N GLY A 27 -6.92 10.45 -4.68
CA GLY A 27 -6.53 9.09 -4.38
C GLY A 27 -6.21 8.47 -5.71
N GLU A 28 -4.93 8.24 -5.95
CA GLU A 28 -4.31 7.60 -7.11
C GLU A 28 -5.30 7.19 -8.20
N ILE A 29 -5.76 8.16 -8.98
CA ILE A 29 -6.56 7.92 -10.18
C ILE A 29 -5.58 7.45 -11.25
N GLY A 30 -5.04 6.25 -11.08
CA GLY A 30 -3.91 5.76 -11.84
C GLY A 30 -3.41 4.38 -11.44
N ALA A 31 -3.79 3.84 -10.28
CA ALA A 31 -3.63 2.42 -10.02
C ALA A 31 -4.88 1.70 -10.54
N THR A 32 -4.92 1.40 -11.83
CA THR A 32 -5.63 0.20 -12.26
C THR A 32 -5.18 -0.92 -11.31
N PRO A 33 -6.09 -1.64 -10.63
CA PRO A 33 -5.69 -2.86 -9.93
C PRO A 33 -4.97 -3.68 -10.99
N SER A 34 -3.65 -3.83 -10.87
CA SER A 34 -2.95 -4.78 -11.69
C SER A 34 -3.70 -6.09 -11.48
N PRO A 35 -4.08 -6.82 -12.55
CA PRO A 35 -4.66 -8.16 -12.39
C PRO A 35 -3.76 -9.07 -11.57
N HIS A 36 -2.49 -8.68 -11.43
CA HIS A 36 -1.47 -9.28 -10.62
C HIS A 36 -1.55 -8.59 -9.26
N HIS A 37 -2.22 -9.24 -8.32
CA HIS A 37 -1.98 -8.99 -6.90
C HIS A 37 -0.47 -8.87 -6.70
N PRO A 38 0.05 -7.82 -6.02
CA PRO A 38 1.48 -7.71 -5.80
C PRO A 38 1.99 -9.04 -5.24
N ILE A 39 2.95 -9.62 -5.96
CA ILE A 39 3.63 -10.84 -5.52
C ILE A 39 4.31 -10.43 -4.22
N ARG A 40 3.88 -11.01 -3.11
CA ARG A 40 4.49 -10.75 -1.82
C ARG A 40 5.92 -11.28 -1.82
N ASP A 41 6.79 -10.55 -1.15
CA ASP A 41 8.14 -11.03 -0.87
C ASP A 41 8.09 -12.39 -0.15
N ALA A 42 9.07 -13.25 -0.43
CA ALA A 42 9.22 -14.53 0.24
C ALA A 42 9.76 -14.35 1.67
N GLY A 43 9.68 -15.42 2.46
CA GLY A 43 10.28 -15.47 3.80
C GLY A 43 9.31 -15.29 4.96
N ARG A 44 9.81 -15.62 6.16
CA ARG A 44 9.06 -15.66 7.42
C ARG A 44 8.32 -14.37 7.71
N ASP A 45 8.96 -13.23 7.46
CA ASP A 45 8.39 -11.93 7.86
C ASP A 45 7.16 -11.52 7.05
N GLN A 46 7.01 -12.12 5.87
CA GLN A 46 5.97 -11.84 4.90
C GLN A 46 4.84 -12.89 4.96
N MET A 47 4.89 -13.83 5.92
CA MET A 47 3.86 -14.83 6.16
C MET A 47 2.65 -14.24 6.91
N ARG A 48 1.44 -14.46 6.37
CA ARG A 48 0.18 -14.04 7.00
C ARG A 48 -0.06 -14.74 8.35
N LEU A 49 0.30 -16.02 8.43
CA LEU A 49 0.26 -16.81 9.64
C LEU A 49 1.70 -17.16 10.00
N LYS A 50 2.33 -16.31 10.80
CA LYS A 50 3.70 -16.56 11.25
C LYS A 50 3.72 -17.76 12.20
N PRO A 51 4.67 -18.70 12.05
CA PRO A 51 4.85 -19.75 13.02
C PRO A 51 5.38 -19.16 14.34
N LEU A 52 4.98 -19.79 15.45
CA LEU A 52 5.38 -19.39 16.82
C LEU A 52 6.91 -19.40 16.97
N GLU A 53 7.53 -20.46 16.44
CA GLU A 53 8.97 -20.65 16.41
C GLU A 53 9.41 -20.82 14.95
N TRP A 54 10.59 -20.27 14.66
CA TRP A 54 11.28 -20.45 13.39
C TRP A 54 12.75 -20.45 13.74
N ASP A 55 13.38 -21.61 13.60
CA ASP A 55 14.75 -21.80 14.00
C ASP A 55 15.69 -21.85 12.79
N ARG A 56 16.97 -22.07 13.08
CA ARG A 56 18.01 -22.14 12.06
C ARG A 56 17.85 -23.34 11.13
N HIS A 57 17.20 -24.41 11.58
CA HIS A 57 16.95 -25.60 10.77
C HIS A 57 15.82 -25.31 9.79
N ASP A 58 14.78 -24.60 10.22
CA ASP A 58 13.69 -24.13 9.35
C ASP A 58 14.21 -23.22 8.22
N GLU A 59 15.07 -22.25 8.55
CA GLU A 59 15.69 -21.36 7.57
C GLU A 59 16.57 -22.14 6.57
N ALA A 60 17.43 -23.04 7.09
CA ALA A 60 18.31 -23.84 6.24
C ALA A 60 17.55 -24.79 5.30
N LEU A 61 16.36 -25.25 5.68
CA LEU A 61 15.50 -26.04 4.81
C LEU A 61 14.86 -25.17 3.72
N ASP A 62 14.44 -23.95 4.02
CA ASP A 62 13.85 -23.02 3.04
C ASP A 62 14.87 -22.62 1.95
N GLU A 63 16.13 -22.39 2.35
CA GLU A 63 17.23 -22.04 1.43
C GLU A 63 17.66 -23.16 0.48
N THR A 64 17.24 -24.41 0.71
CA THR A 64 17.56 -25.54 -0.18
C THR A 64 16.70 -25.56 -1.45
N PHE A 65 15.81 -24.58 -1.64
CA PHE A 65 14.95 -24.47 -2.81
C PHE A 65 15.43 -23.37 -3.78
N PRO A 66 15.51 -23.67 -5.10
CA PRO A 66 14.99 -24.84 -5.79
C PRO A 66 15.90 -26.06 -5.65
N ALA A 67 15.33 -27.21 -5.30
CA ALA A 67 16.01 -28.50 -5.17
C ALA A 67 16.52 -29.09 -6.52
N SER A 68 16.90 -28.24 -7.50
CA SER A 68 17.12 -28.65 -8.89
C SER A 68 18.40 -28.15 -9.54
N ASP A 69 19.39 -27.63 -8.81
CA ASP A 69 20.76 -27.73 -9.34
C ASP A 69 21.19 -29.19 -9.14
N PRO A 70 21.21 -30.04 -10.18
CA PRO A 70 21.88 -31.32 -10.04
C PRO A 70 23.30 -31.02 -9.59
N ALA A 71 23.83 -31.85 -8.69
CA ALA A 71 25.23 -31.80 -8.27
C ALA A 71 26.14 -32.19 -9.45
N THR A 72 26.19 -31.38 -10.51
CA THR A 72 27.10 -31.55 -11.64
C THR A 72 28.40 -30.87 -11.25
N ARG A 73 29.33 -31.65 -10.70
CA ARG A 73 30.75 -31.33 -10.80
C ARG A 73 31.24 -31.85 -12.15
N TYR A 74 31.66 -30.95 -13.04
CA TYR A 74 32.58 -31.29 -14.13
C TYR A 74 34.01 -31.29 -13.60
#